data_AF-A0A4S2A7P4-F1
#
_entry.id   AF-A0A4S2A7P4-F1
#
_cell.length_a   1.000
_cell.length_b   1.000
_cell.length_c   1.000
_cell.angle_alpha   90.00
_cell.angle_beta   90.00
_cell.angle_gamma   90.00
#
_symmetry.space_group_name_H-M   'P 1'
#
loop_
_entity.id
_entity.type
_entity.pdbx_description
1 polymer ?
#
loop_
_entity_poly.entity_id
_entity_poly.type
_entity_poly.pdbx_seq_one_letter_code
_entity_poly.pdbx_strand_id
1 'polypeptide(L)'
;MKVNSVVKLNIPKIRKLTQAQVTALEQTAEALHTEVVQAEIMPRDTGAMQNESTFVDYSRSSDGRVTIATSTPYARRLYFHPEYNFQTYENAFAQGKWYEPWIDGVSADFCRDAYKKIYRRLAAL
;
A
#
# COMPACT_ATOMS: atom_id res chain seq x y z
N MET A 1 -27.32 -43.12 19.28
CA MET A 1 -27.28 -41.83 20.00
C MET A 1 -27.16 -40.72 18.96
N LYS A 2 -28.14 -39.82 18.84
CA LYS A 2 -28.16 -38.76 17.81
C LYS A 2 -27.92 -37.43 18.53
N VAL A 3 -26.78 -36.80 18.26
CA VAL A 3 -26.40 -35.52 18.88
C VAL A 3 -26.64 -34.42 17.86
N ASN A 4 -27.39 -33.39 18.24
CA ASN A 4 -27.61 -32.20 17.42
C ASN A 4 -26.76 -31.06 17.97
N SER A 5 -25.92 -30.46 17.13
CA SER A 5 -25.21 -29.21 17.42
C SER A 5 -25.82 -28.08 16.62
N VAL A 6 -26.13 -26.97 17.29
CA VAL A 6 -26.68 -25.75 16.66
C VAL A 6 -25.66 -24.63 16.80
N VAL A 7 -25.04 -24.24 15.68
CA VAL A 7 -24.09 -23.12 15.64
C VAL A 7 -24.84 -21.83 15.32
N LYS A 8 -24.69 -20.81 16.16
CA LYS A 8 -25.24 -19.46 15.93
C LYS A 8 -24.12 -18.49 15.60
N LEU A 9 -24.11 -17.99 14.37
CA LEU A 9 -23.12 -17.00 13.92
C LEU A 9 -23.61 -15.57 14.17
N ASN A 10 -22.72 -14.71 14.66
CA ASN A 10 -22.99 -13.28 14.77
C ASN A 10 -22.73 -12.60 13.41
N ILE A 11 -23.70 -12.72 12.50
CA ILE A 11 -23.62 -12.16 11.14
C ILE A 11 -23.31 -10.65 11.15
N PRO A 12 -23.93 -9.80 12.01
CA PRO A 12 -23.56 -8.39 12.09
C PRO A 12 -22.08 -8.15 12.42
N LYS A 13 -21.52 -8.89 13.39
CA LYS A 13 -20.10 -8.75 13.74
C LYS A 13 -19.20 -9.23 12.61
N ILE A 14 -19.56 -10.31 11.92
CA ILE A 14 -18.81 -10.81 10.74
C ILE A 14 -18.75 -9.73 9.66
N ARG A 15 -19.89 -9.12 9.30
CA ARG A 15 -19.93 -8.03 8.31
C ARG A 15 -19.05 -6.84 8.71
N LYS A 16 -19.06 -6.46 10.01
CA LYS A 16 -18.19 -5.39 10.52
C LYS A 16 -16.71 -5.75 10.37
N LEU A 17 -16.32 -6.99 10.68
CA LEU A 17 -14.95 -7.46 10.51
C LEU A 17 -14.55 -7.46 9.03
N THR A 18 -15.40 -7.96 8.13
CA THR A 18 -15.15 -7.95 6.68
C THR A 18 -14.96 -6.52 6.15
N GLN A 19 -15.81 -5.58 6.55
CA GLN A 19 -15.64 -4.18 6.15
C GLN A 19 -14.34 -3.57 6.71
N ALA A 20 -14.00 -3.89 7.97
CA ALA A 20 -12.75 -3.43 8.57
C ALA A 20 -11.51 -3.98 7.85
N GLN A 21 -11.56 -5.17 7.26
CA GLN A 21 -10.47 -5.72 6.45
C GLN A 21 -10.25 -4.89 5.18
N VAL A 22 -11.32 -4.58 4.45
CA VAL A 22 -11.26 -3.75 3.23
C VAL A 22 -10.71 -2.36 3.55
N THR A 23 -11.28 -1.69 4.55
CA THR A 23 -10.81 -0.35 4.94
C THR A 23 -9.38 -0.36 5.49
N ALA A 24 -8.97 -1.42 6.19
CA ALA A 24 -7.58 -1.55 6.64
C ALA A 24 -6.61 -1.68 5.47
N LEU A 25 -7.01 -2.38 4.41
CA LEU A 25 -6.21 -2.54 3.20
C LEU A 25 -6.02 -1.20 2.48
N GLU A 26 -7.10 -0.43 2.30
CA GLU A 26 -7.09 0.90 1.68
C GLU A 26 -6.16 1.86 2.45
N GLN A 27 -6.33 1.94 3.78
CA GLN A 27 -5.48 2.79 4.62
C GLN A 27 -4.02 2.35 4.65
N THR A 28 -3.74 1.05 4.49
CA THR A 28 -2.36 0.54 4.43
C THR A 28 -1.67 1.01 3.15
N ALA A 29 -2.38 1.04 2.02
CA ALA A 29 -1.83 1.55 0.77
C ALA A 29 -1.58 3.07 0.83
N GLU A 30 -2.46 3.86 1.46
CA GLU A 30 -2.19 5.29 1.69
C GLU A 30 -1.00 5.53 2.61
N ALA A 31 -0.86 4.72 3.66
CA ALA A 31 0.30 4.79 4.54
C ALA A 31 1.58 4.49 3.76
N LEU A 32 1.58 3.46 2.92
CA LEU A 32 2.73 3.14 2.06
C LEU A 32 3.01 4.27 1.06
N HIS A 33 1.98 4.83 0.43
CA HIS A 33 2.13 5.93 -0.51
C HIS A 33 2.80 7.14 0.17
N THR A 34 2.35 7.49 1.38
CA THR A 34 2.93 8.57 2.19
C THR A 34 4.38 8.28 2.57
N GLU A 35 4.65 7.06 3.03
CA GLU A 35 6.00 6.61 3.42
C GLU A 35 6.98 6.71 2.24
N VAL A 36 6.57 6.30 1.04
CA VAL A 36 7.40 6.37 -0.17
C VAL A 36 7.71 7.82 -0.57
N VAL A 37 6.75 8.73 -0.38
CA VAL A 37 6.99 10.17 -0.59
C VAL A 37 7.98 10.71 0.44
N GLN A 38 7.81 10.36 1.72
CA GLN A 38 8.69 10.80 2.82
C GLN A 38 10.10 10.21 2.74
N ALA A 39 10.25 9.04 2.14
CA ALA A 39 11.55 8.42 1.93
C ALA A 39 12.39 9.11 0.84
N GLU A 40 11.83 10.10 0.12
CA GLU A 40 12.54 10.88 -0.91
C GLU A 40 13.26 9.99 -1.95
N ILE A 41 12.66 8.85 -2.28
CA ILE A 41 13.28 7.77 -3.09
C ILE A 41 12.83 7.78 -4.56
N MET A 42 11.65 8.33 -4.84
CA MET A 42 11.11 8.40 -6.19
C MET A 42 11.80 9.55 -6.97
N PRO A 43 12.30 9.35 -8.19
CA PRO A 43 12.91 10.43 -8.96
C PRO A 43 11.95 11.61 -9.19
N ARG A 44 12.43 12.84 -8.94
CA ARG A 44 11.63 14.05 -8.97
C ARG A 44 12.40 15.23 -9.56
N ASP A 45 11.70 16.00 -10.39
CA ASP A 45 12.08 17.33 -10.88
C ASP A 45 10.92 18.30 -10.54
N THR A 46 9.91 18.44 -11.41
CA THR A 46 8.74 19.30 -11.13
C THR A 46 7.73 18.73 -10.14
N GLY A 47 7.74 17.41 -9.94
CA GLY A 47 6.81 16.70 -9.04
C GLY A 47 5.59 16.05 -9.68
N ALA A 48 5.36 16.23 -10.99
CA ALA A 48 4.19 15.68 -11.68
C ALA A 48 4.03 14.16 -11.50
N MET A 49 5.13 13.40 -11.51
CA MET A 49 5.08 11.94 -11.34
C MET A 49 4.70 11.52 -9.92
N GLN A 50 5.34 12.11 -8.92
CA GLN A 50 5.16 11.74 -7.52
C GLN A 50 3.82 12.26 -6.97
N ASN A 51 3.47 13.51 -7.27
CA ASN A 51 2.35 14.18 -6.60
C ASN A 51 1.03 14.09 -7.37
N GLU A 52 1.08 14.04 -8.71
CA GLU A 52 -0.14 14.11 -9.53
C GLU A 52 -0.47 12.77 -10.19
N SER A 53 0.57 12.01 -10.56
CA SER A 53 0.41 10.80 -11.38
C SER A 53 0.62 9.50 -10.60
N THR A 54 1.00 9.58 -9.31
CA THR A 54 1.06 8.43 -8.40
C THR A 54 -0.12 8.48 -7.45
N PHE A 55 -0.92 7.43 -7.43
CA PHE A 55 -2.14 7.37 -6.63
C PHE A 55 -2.46 5.94 -6.20
N VAL A 56 -3.30 5.82 -5.17
CA VAL A 56 -3.84 4.54 -4.74
C VAL A 56 -5.16 4.26 -5.47
N ASP A 57 -5.25 3.09 -6.09
CA ASP A 57 -6.45 2.56 -6.73
C ASP A 57 -7.15 1.56 -5.80
N TYR A 58 -8.39 1.91 -5.46
CA TYR A 58 -9.30 1.15 -4.59
C TYR A 58 -10.33 0.31 -5.36
N SER A 59 -10.32 0.34 -6.69
CA SER A 59 -11.34 -0.32 -7.53
C SER A 59 -11.53 -1.81 -7.23
N ARG A 60 -10.53 -2.46 -6.60
CA ARG A 60 -10.53 -3.87 -6.23
C ARG A 60 -10.37 -4.14 -4.74
N SER A 61 -10.54 -3.13 -3.88
CA SER A 61 -10.37 -3.29 -2.44
C SER A 61 -11.34 -4.33 -1.85
N SER A 62 -12.55 -4.42 -2.42
CA SER A 62 -13.55 -5.46 -2.08
C SER A 62 -13.08 -6.89 -2.34
N ASP A 63 -12.19 -7.08 -3.31
CA ASP A 63 -11.59 -8.38 -3.64
C ASP A 63 -10.34 -8.68 -2.80
N GLY A 64 -9.99 -7.79 -1.86
CA GLY A 64 -8.76 -7.88 -1.09
C GLY A 64 -7.52 -7.39 -1.83
N ARG A 65 -7.67 -6.53 -2.84
CA ARG A 65 -6.54 -5.95 -3.58
C ARG A 65 -6.61 -4.43 -3.71
N VAL A 66 -5.53 -3.76 -3.36
CA VAL A 66 -5.30 -2.33 -3.63
C VAL A 66 -4.04 -2.20 -4.46
N THR A 67 -3.91 -1.12 -5.22
CA THR A 67 -2.76 -0.92 -6.11
C THR A 67 -2.27 0.51 -5.99
N ILE A 68 -0.97 0.71 -5.83
CA ILE A 68 -0.36 2.03 -6.01
C ILE A 68 0.12 2.08 -7.45
N ALA A 69 -0.41 3.04 -8.22
CA ALA A 69 -0.15 3.16 -9.64
C ALA A 69 0.55 4.49 -9.93
N THR A 70 1.62 4.45 -10.71
CA THR A 70 2.24 5.63 -11.31
C THR A 70 1.94 5.64 -12.81
N SER A 71 1.13 6.60 -13.25
CA SER A 71 0.49 6.61 -14.58
C SER A 71 1.25 7.39 -15.66
N THR A 72 2.44 7.95 -15.36
CA THR A 72 3.20 8.71 -16.36
C THR A 72 3.81 7.78 -17.43
N PRO A 73 3.87 8.21 -18.71
CA PRO A 73 4.46 7.41 -19.79
C PRO A 73 5.95 7.05 -19.61
N TYR A 74 6.65 7.76 -18.72
CA TYR A 74 8.06 7.57 -18.43
C TYR A 74 8.32 6.78 -17.13
N ALA A 75 7.31 6.55 -16.28
CA ALA A 75 7.50 5.84 -15.01
C ALA A 75 8.19 4.48 -15.19
N ARG A 76 7.76 3.68 -16.18
CA ARG A 76 8.39 2.39 -16.49
C ARG A 76 9.86 2.53 -16.88
N ARG A 77 10.19 3.56 -17.67
CA ARG A 77 11.58 3.84 -18.12
C ARG A 77 12.48 4.27 -16.97
N LEU A 78 11.95 4.92 -15.94
CA LEU A 78 12.73 5.28 -14.76
C LEU A 78 12.79 4.12 -13.76
N TYR A 79 11.69 3.41 -13.54
CA TYR A 79 11.58 2.38 -12.52
C TYR A 79 12.50 1.19 -12.79
N PHE A 80 12.54 0.67 -14.02
CA PHE A 80 13.30 -0.55 -14.32
C PHE A 80 14.76 -0.30 -14.70
N HIS A 81 15.24 0.95 -14.61
CA HIS A 81 16.60 1.35 -15.00
C HIS A 81 17.36 1.97 -13.83
N PRO A 82 17.73 1.18 -12.79
CA PRO A 82 18.49 1.68 -11.65
C PRO A 82 19.91 2.15 -12.00
N GLU A 83 20.42 1.83 -13.20
CA GLU A 83 21.72 2.28 -13.71
C GLU A 83 21.75 3.77 -14.10
N TYR A 84 20.60 4.45 -14.14
CA TYR A 84 20.55 5.87 -14.47
C TYR A 84 21.07 6.75 -13.34
N ASN A 85 21.68 7.87 -13.72
CA ASN A 85 22.08 8.92 -12.79
C ASN A 85 20.88 9.84 -12.53
N PHE A 86 20.14 9.57 -11.47
CA PHE A 86 19.00 10.40 -11.06
C PHE A 86 19.49 11.69 -10.40
N GLN A 87 18.82 12.80 -10.66
CA GLN A 87 19.02 14.02 -9.89
C GLN A 87 18.54 13.80 -8.45
N THR A 88 19.31 14.25 -7.46
CA THR A 88 19.01 14.08 -6.03
C THR A 88 18.79 15.41 -5.28
N TYR A 89 18.51 16.50 -6.00
CA TYR A 89 18.29 17.81 -5.40
C TYR A 89 16.95 17.88 -4.66
N GLU A 90 15.86 17.47 -5.31
CA GLU A 90 14.51 17.44 -4.73
C GLU A 90 14.29 16.26 -3.79
N ASN A 91 14.84 15.10 -4.16
CA ASN A 91 14.69 13.84 -3.45
C ASN A 91 16.07 13.21 -3.26
N ALA A 92 16.60 13.24 -2.03
CA ALA A 92 18.01 12.91 -1.76
C ALA A 92 18.38 11.46 -2.08
N PHE A 93 17.40 10.56 -2.09
CA PHE A 93 17.58 9.12 -2.30
C PHE A 93 16.98 8.63 -3.63
N ALA A 94 16.78 9.54 -4.58
CA ALA A 94 16.20 9.25 -5.89
C ALA A 94 16.91 8.07 -6.59
N GLN A 95 16.15 7.02 -6.92
CA GLN A 95 16.68 5.83 -7.60
C GLN A 95 15.63 5.13 -8.44
N GLY A 96 16.07 4.24 -9.33
CA GLY A 96 15.21 3.25 -9.97
C GLY A 96 14.72 2.22 -8.95
N LYS A 97 13.71 1.43 -9.31
CA LYS A 97 13.07 0.43 -8.45
C LYS A 97 12.70 0.99 -7.08
N TRP A 98 12.15 2.20 -7.04
CA TRP A 98 11.88 2.93 -5.80
C TRP A 98 10.87 2.27 -4.84
N TYR A 99 10.25 1.13 -5.18
CA TYR A 99 9.45 0.33 -4.24
C TYR A 99 10.20 -0.87 -3.65
N GLU A 100 11.40 -1.19 -4.13
CA GLU A 100 12.20 -2.34 -3.67
C GLU A 100 12.35 -2.41 -2.14
N PRO A 101 12.57 -1.30 -1.41
CA PRO A 101 12.69 -1.34 0.05
C PRO A 101 11.48 -1.96 0.76
N TRP A 102 10.27 -1.82 0.20
CA TRP A 102 9.01 -2.34 0.75
C TRP A 102 8.58 -3.67 0.12
N ILE A 103 9.25 -4.13 -0.93
CA ILE A 103 9.00 -5.45 -1.55
C ILE A 103 9.88 -6.48 -0.86
N ASP A 104 11.20 -6.36 -1.01
CA ASP A 104 12.19 -7.35 -0.53
C ASP A 104 13.33 -6.71 0.29
N GLY A 105 13.20 -5.43 0.64
CA GLY A 105 14.22 -4.69 1.38
C GLY A 105 13.97 -4.52 2.89
N VAL A 106 14.61 -3.51 3.47
CA VAL A 106 14.60 -3.22 4.92
C VAL A 106 13.20 -2.89 5.48
N SER A 107 12.27 -2.48 4.62
CA SER A 107 10.91 -2.08 4.97
C SER A 107 9.86 -3.10 4.50
N ALA A 108 10.24 -4.33 4.14
CA ALA A 108 9.34 -5.35 3.61
C ALA A 108 8.19 -5.73 4.56
N ASP A 109 8.38 -5.61 5.88
CA ASP A 109 7.33 -5.86 6.87
C ASP A 109 6.37 -4.68 7.08
N PHE A 110 6.64 -3.50 6.49
CA PHE A 110 5.87 -2.27 6.71
C PHE A 110 4.37 -2.47 6.44
N CYS A 111 3.99 -2.96 5.25
CA CYS A 111 2.58 -3.12 4.89
C CYS A 111 1.87 -4.11 5.80
N ARG A 112 2.56 -5.19 6.19
CA ARG A 112 2.03 -6.23 7.08
C ARG A 112 1.74 -5.65 8.46
N ASP A 113 2.66 -4.86 8.99
CA ASP A 113 2.54 -4.30 10.33
C ASP A 113 1.58 -3.11 10.38
N ALA A 114 1.57 -2.25 9.35
CA ALA A 114 0.58 -1.21 9.17
C ALA A 114 -0.84 -1.82 9.12
N TYR A 115 -1.05 -2.83 8.27
CA TYR A 115 -2.33 -3.51 8.16
C TYR A 115 -2.79 -4.10 9.50
N LYS A 116 -1.92 -4.84 10.22
CA LYS A 116 -2.26 -5.40 11.54
C LYS A 116 -2.70 -4.33 12.54
N LYS A 117 -1.95 -3.22 12.62
CA LYS A 117 -2.25 -2.10 13.54
C LYS A 117 -3.58 -1.45 13.19
N ILE A 118 -3.78 -1.15 11.90
CA ILE A 118 -5.00 -0.49 11.41
C ILE A 118 -6.22 -1.42 11.59
N TYR A 119 -6.10 -2.68 11.21
CA TYR A 119 -7.19 -3.64 11.33
C TYR A 119 -7.65 -3.84 12.77
N ARG A 120 -6.72 -3.99 13.73
CA ARG A 120 -7.05 -4.07 15.16
C ARG A 120 -7.85 -2.87 15.63
N ARG A 121 -7.38 -1.66 15.28
CA ARG A 121 -8.06 -0.41 15.60
C ARG A 121 -9.48 -0.35 15.02
N LEU A 122 -9.68 -0.71 13.75
CA LEU A 122 -10.99 -0.66 13.08
C LEU A 122 -11.95 -1.75 13.57
N ALA A 123 -11.41 -2.94 13.87
CA ALA A 123 -12.19 -4.08 14.34
C ALA A 123 -12.55 -3.99 15.84
N ALA A 124 -11.93 -3.04 16.57
CA ALA A 124 -11.93 -2.93 18.03
C ALA A 124 -11.45 -4.23 18.69
N LEU A 125 -10.25 -4.68 18.28
CA LEU A 125 -9.55 -5.87 18.76
C LEU A 125 -8.27 -5.50 19.51
#